data_AF-A0A3D5BC17-F1
#
_entry.id   AF-A0A3D5BC17-F1
#
_cell.length_a   1.000
_cell.length_b   1.000
_cell.length_c   1.000
_cell.angle_alpha   90.00
_cell.angle_beta   90.00
_cell.angle_gamma   90.00
#
_symmetry.space_group_name_H-M   'P 1'
#
loop_
_entity.id
_entity.type
_entity.pdbx_description
1 polymer ?
#
loop_
_entity_poly.entity_id
_entity_poly.type
_entity_poly.pdbx_seq_one_letter_code
_entity_poly.pdbx_strand_id
1 'polypeptide(L)'
;MKKLFFLLTFFFLINNCFAEEFVNPIFNQPLEPLSNTTGWAYLQPTFVKFSTPFDKNIIEESGKCRLLENQRNFIKLFCHIKWPKDGKTSMKAFSENYSVDYYYTYTIKGLFFATCLDIEENIYEIHEKHTNLISSAHYCVTPPNKLEFD
;
A
#
# COMPACT_ATOMS: atom_id res chain seq x y z
N MET A 1 59.92 -30.96 -19.52
CA MET A 1 58.65 -31.66 -19.19
C MET A 1 57.78 -30.70 -18.38
N LYS A 2 56.67 -30.27 -18.99
CA LYS A 2 55.70 -29.30 -18.46
C LYS A 2 54.97 -29.89 -17.26
N LYS A 3 55.00 -29.23 -16.10
CA LYS A 3 54.07 -29.52 -15.01
C LYS A 3 52.86 -28.58 -15.15
N LEU A 4 51.78 -29.17 -15.63
CA LEU A 4 50.46 -28.62 -15.80
C LEU A 4 49.89 -28.34 -14.40
N PHE A 5 49.83 -27.06 -14.00
CA PHE A 5 49.09 -26.68 -12.79
C PHE A 5 47.61 -26.87 -13.07
N PHE A 6 46.98 -27.72 -12.27
CA PHE A 6 45.56 -27.98 -12.24
C PHE A 6 44.80 -26.65 -12.11
N LEU A 7 44.10 -26.27 -13.17
CA LEU A 7 43.06 -25.26 -13.14
C LEU A 7 41.91 -25.88 -12.35
N LEU A 8 41.87 -25.64 -11.03
CA LEU A 8 40.71 -25.98 -10.22
C LEU A 8 39.60 -25.03 -10.65
N THR A 9 38.82 -25.52 -11.60
CA THR A 9 37.48 -25.09 -11.95
C THR A 9 36.62 -25.13 -10.70
N PHE A 10 36.70 -24.10 -9.87
CA PHE A 10 35.64 -23.80 -8.94
C PHE A 10 34.48 -23.27 -9.78
N PHE A 11 33.69 -24.22 -10.27
CA PHE A 11 32.28 -24.06 -10.57
C PHE A 11 31.61 -23.41 -9.34
N PHE A 12 31.73 -22.09 -9.20
CA PHE A 12 30.72 -21.32 -8.48
C PHE A 12 29.51 -21.31 -9.39
N LEU A 13 28.75 -22.39 -9.26
CA LEU A 13 27.38 -22.52 -9.71
C LEU A 13 26.62 -21.26 -9.32
N ILE A 14 26.41 -20.41 -10.32
CA ILE A 14 25.12 -19.85 -10.74
C ILE A 14 23.95 -20.25 -9.80
N ASN A 15 23.91 -19.72 -8.60
CA ASN A 15 22.64 -19.46 -7.96
C ASN A 15 22.19 -18.10 -8.49
N ASN A 16 21.67 -18.11 -9.73
CA ASN A 16 20.64 -17.17 -10.12
C ASN A 16 19.41 -17.47 -9.26
N CYS A 17 19.51 -17.21 -7.96
CA CYS A 17 18.37 -16.98 -7.12
C CYS A 17 17.83 -15.64 -7.62
N PHE A 18 17.02 -15.69 -8.68
CA PHE A 18 16.02 -14.66 -8.91
C PHE A 18 15.10 -14.74 -7.69
N ALA A 19 15.53 -14.10 -6.59
CA ALA A 19 14.65 -13.82 -5.48
C ALA A 19 13.55 -12.97 -6.09
N GLU A 20 12.40 -13.59 -6.32
CA GLU A 20 11.20 -12.89 -6.77
C GLU A 20 10.99 -11.74 -5.79
N GLU A 21 11.02 -10.51 -6.29
CA GLU A 21 10.91 -9.34 -5.43
C GLU A 21 9.56 -9.43 -4.72
N PHE A 22 9.59 -9.44 -3.39
CA PHE A 22 8.37 -9.54 -2.60
C PHE A 22 7.47 -8.34 -2.88
N VAL A 23 6.32 -8.58 -3.51
CA VAL A 23 5.26 -7.59 -3.69
C VAL A 23 4.20 -7.83 -2.62
N ASN A 24 4.00 -6.83 -1.74
CA ASN A 24 2.95 -6.92 -0.74
C ASN A 24 1.57 -7.04 -1.43
N PRO A 25 0.71 -7.98 -1.00
CA PRO A 25 -0.57 -8.24 -1.67
C PRO A 25 -1.49 -7.02 -1.66
N ILE A 26 -1.28 -6.03 -0.78
CA ILE A 26 -2.07 -4.80 -0.74
C ILE A 26 -1.84 -3.93 -2.00
N PHE A 27 -0.69 -4.04 -2.68
CA PHE A 27 -0.37 -3.19 -3.84
C PHE A 27 -1.01 -3.67 -5.14
N ASN A 28 -1.23 -2.71 -6.04
CA ASN A 28 -1.69 -2.92 -7.42
C ASN A 28 -3.03 -3.67 -7.57
N GLN A 29 -3.88 -3.58 -6.55
CA GLN A 29 -5.26 -4.05 -6.60
C GLN A 29 -6.19 -3.07 -5.87
N PRO A 30 -7.49 -3.05 -6.19
CA PRO A 30 -8.45 -2.25 -5.43
C PRO A 30 -8.64 -2.82 -4.02
N LEU A 31 -8.65 -1.93 -3.04
CA LEU A 31 -9.05 -2.19 -1.66
C LEU A 31 -10.53 -1.81 -1.54
N GLU A 32 -11.38 -2.82 -1.38
CA GLU A 32 -12.83 -2.64 -1.20
C GLU A 32 -13.13 -2.24 0.23
N PRO A 33 -13.81 -1.12 0.50
CA PRO A 33 -14.10 -0.72 1.86
C PRO A 33 -15.08 -1.69 2.53
N LEU A 34 -14.81 -2.08 3.77
CA LEU A 34 -15.75 -2.88 4.57
C LEU A 34 -16.83 -2.01 5.23
N SER A 35 -16.67 -0.68 5.19
CA SER A 35 -17.66 0.30 5.66
C SER A 35 -18.30 1.04 4.49
N ASN A 36 -19.56 1.45 4.66
CA ASN A 36 -20.29 2.29 3.69
C ASN A 36 -19.90 3.78 3.74
N THR A 37 -19.07 4.19 4.69
CA THR A 37 -18.55 5.57 4.81
C THR A 37 -17.14 5.73 4.29
N THR A 38 -16.43 4.63 4.04
CA THR A 38 -15.04 4.64 3.58
C THR A 38 -15.01 4.49 2.07
N GLY A 39 -14.17 5.28 1.40
CA GLY A 39 -13.95 5.21 -0.03
C GLY A 39 -13.21 3.95 -0.46
N TRP A 40 -13.17 3.66 -1.77
CA TRP A 40 -12.26 2.65 -2.30
C TRP A 40 -10.82 3.17 -2.32
N ALA A 41 -9.85 2.34 -1.96
CA ALA A 41 -8.44 2.69 -2.06
C ALA A 41 -7.73 1.90 -3.17
N TYR A 42 -6.70 2.50 -3.76
CA TYR A 42 -5.79 1.82 -4.66
C TYR A 42 -4.37 2.31 -4.37
N LEU A 43 -3.48 1.36 -4.13
CA LEU A 43 -2.15 1.63 -3.57
C LEU A 43 -1.06 1.13 -4.51
N GLN A 44 -0.05 1.97 -4.69
CA GLN A 44 1.23 1.65 -5.30
C GLN A 44 2.35 2.17 -4.38
N PRO A 45 3.59 1.67 -4.49
CA PRO A 45 4.70 2.12 -3.65
C PRO A 45 4.92 3.65 -3.64
N THR A 46 4.55 4.33 -4.73
CA THR A 46 4.78 5.77 -4.92
C THR A 46 3.51 6.59 -5.07
N PHE A 47 2.33 5.98 -4.92
CA PHE A 47 1.06 6.64 -5.23
C PHE A 47 -0.11 5.99 -4.51
N VAL A 48 -1.06 6.81 -4.10
CA VAL A 48 -2.36 6.37 -3.59
C VAL A 48 -3.49 7.13 -4.26
N LYS A 49 -4.63 6.45 -4.40
CA LYS A 49 -5.86 7.02 -4.92
C LYS A 49 -7.02 6.54 -4.08
N PHE A 50 -7.86 7.48 -3.67
CA PHE A 50 -9.09 7.19 -2.94
C PHE A 50 -10.29 7.65 -3.77
N SER A 51 -11.29 6.80 -3.85
CA SER A 51 -12.51 7.00 -4.65
C SER A 51 -13.72 6.91 -3.73
N THR A 52 -14.87 7.43 -4.16
CA THR A 52 -16.06 7.51 -3.29
C THR A 52 -16.49 6.11 -2.81
N PRO A 53 -17.19 6.01 -1.65
CA PRO A 53 -17.69 4.72 -1.17
C PRO A 53 -18.61 3.99 -2.17
N PHE A 54 -19.37 4.76 -2.96
CA PHE A 54 -20.43 4.25 -3.83
C PHE A 54 -19.99 4.03 -5.28
N ASP A 55 -18.91 4.67 -5.72
CA ASP A 55 -18.39 4.53 -7.08
C ASP A 55 -16.86 4.66 -7.11
N LYS A 56 -16.18 3.54 -7.38
CA LYS A 56 -14.71 3.44 -7.51
C LYS A 56 -14.13 4.25 -8.69
N ASN A 57 -14.96 4.75 -9.59
CA ASN A 57 -14.53 5.56 -10.73
C ASN A 57 -14.53 7.06 -10.42
N ILE A 58 -15.19 7.48 -9.34
CA ILE A 58 -15.21 8.87 -8.89
C ILE A 58 -14.10 9.04 -7.85
N ILE A 59 -13.01 9.69 -8.26
CA ILE A 59 -11.85 9.94 -7.40
C ILE A 59 -12.18 11.09 -6.44
N GLU A 60 -12.02 10.86 -5.13
CA GLU A 60 -12.18 11.89 -4.11
C GLU A 60 -10.86 12.60 -3.82
N GLU A 61 -9.75 11.86 -3.80
CA GLU A 61 -8.43 12.39 -3.50
C GLU A 61 -7.34 11.44 -4.03
N SER A 62 -6.15 11.98 -4.25
CA SER A 62 -4.99 11.18 -4.63
C SER A 62 -3.70 11.86 -4.21
N GLY A 63 -2.62 11.09 -4.09
CA GLY A 63 -1.36 11.64 -3.62
C GLY A 63 -0.14 10.88 -4.08
N LYS A 64 0.98 11.59 -4.12
CA LYS A 64 2.30 10.99 -4.32
C LYS A 64 2.82 10.51 -2.99
N CYS A 65 3.45 9.35 -2.98
CA CYS A 65 3.93 8.72 -1.76
C CYS A 65 5.39 8.31 -1.86
N ARG A 66 5.97 8.09 -0.69
CA ARG A 66 7.23 7.39 -0.48
C ARG A 66 6.97 6.18 0.41
N LEU A 67 7.27 4.99 -0.10
CA LEU A 67 7.30 3.77 0.68
C LEU A 67 8.42 3.84 1.71
N LEU A 68 8.08 3.72 3.00
CA LEU A 68 9.03 3.75 4.10
C LEU A 68 9.32 2.34 4.61
N GLU A 69 8.29 1.51 4.68
CA GLU A 69 8.38 0.14 5.19
C GLU A 69 7.49 -0.77 4.36
N ASN A 70 8.02 -1.93 3.98
CA ASN A 70 7.31 -2.97 3.24
C ASN A 70 7.67 -4.34 3.83
N GLN A 71 6.79 -4.84 4.67
CA GLN A 71 6.89 -6.16 5.31
C GLN A 71 5.72 -7.03 4.83
N ARG A 72 5.77 -8.33 5.13
CA ARG A 72 4.77 -9.30 4.67
C ARG A 72 3.34 -8.89 5.02
N ASN A 73 3.13 -8.40 6.23
CA ASN A 73 1.83 -8.07 6.81
C ASN A 73 1.66 -6.57 7.10
N PHE A 74 2.60 -5.72 6.70
CA PHE A 74 2.60 -4.31 7.07
C PHE A 74 3.24 -3.46 5.99
N ILE A 75 2.60 -2.35 5.66
CA ILE A 75 3.19 -1.29 4.84
C ILE A 75 3.06 0.06 5.53
N LYS A 76 4.04 0.93 5.29
CA LYS A 76 4.00 2.33 5.73
C LYS A 76 4.38 3.25 4.59
N LEU A 77 3.49 4.19 4.29
CA LEU A 77 3.66 5.21 3.27
C LEU A 77 3.69 6.60 3.93
N PHE A 78 4.52 7.49 3.41
CA PHE A 78 4.38 8.93 3.62
C PHE A 78 3.85 9.55 2.33
N CYS A 79 2.70 10.21 2.39
CA CYS A 79 1.97 10.65 1.22
C CYS A 79 1.62 12.13 1.29
N HIS A 80 1.82 12.83 0.17
CA HIS A 80 1.34 14.18 -0.08
C HIS A 80 0.02 14.10 -0.85
N ILE A 81 -1.10 14.23 -0.14
CA ILE A 81 -2.46 14.09 -0.67
C ILE A 81 -2.95 15.41 -1.22
N LYS A 82 -3.68 15.34 -2.34
CA LYS A 82 -4.34 16.48 -2.98
C LYS A 82 -5.83 16.22 -3.08
N TRP A 83 -6.63 17.19 -2.65
CA TRP A 83 -8.07 17.20 -2.86
C TRP A 83 -8.41 18.02 -4.11
N PRO A 84 -9.20 17.47 -5.04
CA PRO A 84 -9.71 18.23 -6.17
C PRO A 84 -10.69 19.29 -5.70
N LYS A 85 -10.63 20.47 -6.32
CA LYS A 85 -11.54 21.61 -6.10
C LYS A 85 -13.01 21.31 -6.39
N ASP A 86 -13.29 20.25 -7.12
CA ASP A 86 -14.60 20.02 -7.73
C ASP A 86 -15.59 19.51 -6.67
N GLY A 87 -16.50 20.39 -6.25
CA GLY A 87 -17.51 20.19 -5.17
C GLY A 87 -18.58 19.11 -5.42
N LYS A 88 -18.20 17.98 -6.00
CA LYS A 88 -18.98 16.74 -6.10
C LYS A 88 -18.71 15.78 -4.93
N THR A 89 -17.66 16.00 -4.16
CA THR A 89 -17.38 15.30 -2.91
C THR A 89 -18.22 15.85 -1.76
N SER A 90 -18.57 14.99 -0.80
CA SER A 90 -19.40 15.31 0.37
C SER A 90 -18.80 16.41 1.26
N MET A 91 -17.50 16.67 1.15
CA MET A 91 -16.80 17.77 1.80
C MET A 91 -16.72 19.01 0.89
N LYS A 92 -17.84 19.73 0.75
CA LYS A 92 -17.95 21.08 0.14
C LYS A 92 -17.12 22.19 0.83
N ALA A 93 -16.05 21.86 1.55
CA ALA A 93 -15.46 22.74 2.55
C ALA A 93 -14.27 23.59 2.08
N PHE A 94 -13.64 23.30 0.94
CA PHE A 94 -12.41 23.99 0.54
C PHE A 94 -12.60 24.85 -0.71
N SER A 95 -12.35 26.15 -0.58
CA SER A 95 -12.40 27.14 -1.68
C SER A 95 -11.24 27.00 -2.68
N GLU A 96 -10.21 26.24 -2.31
CA GLU A 96 -8.95 26.08 -3.04
C GLU A 96 -8.48 24.62 -3.01
N ASN A 97 -7.62 24.25 -3.96
CA ASN A 97 -6.92 22.97 -3.89
C ASN A 97 -6.07 22.96 -2.62
N TYR A 98 -6.38 22.06 -1.71
CA TYR A 98 -5.62 21.87 -0.49
C TYR A 98 -4.73 20.63 -0.64
N SER A 99 -3.61 20.61 0.07
CA SER A 99 -2.76 19.43 0.18
C SER A 99 -2.18 19.27 1.59
N VAL A 100 -2.03 18.02 2.01
CA VAL A 100 -1.58 17.63 3.35
C VAL A 100 -0.64 16.45 3.23
N ASP A 101 0.31 16.39 4.15
CA ASP A 101 1.18 15.25 4.34
C ASP A 101 0.64 14.33 5.44
N TYR A 102 0.44 13.06 5.09
CA TYR A 102 0.02 12.01 6.03
C TYR A 102 0.99 10.84 6.03
N TYR A 103 1.08 10.16 7.17
CA TYR A 103 1.51 8.77 7.19
C TYR A 103 0.31 7.85 7.08
N TYR A 104 0.38 6.89 6.16
CA TYR A 104 -0.56 5.78 6.08
C TYR A 104 0.13 4.51 6.51
N THR A 105 -0.50 3.74 7.39
CA THR A 105 -0.11 2.36 7.64
C THR A 105 -1.23 1.43 7.19
N TYR A 106 -0.86 0.28 6.62
CA TYR A 106 -1.82 -0.77 6.31
C TYR A 106 -1.30 -2.09 6.87
N THR A 107 -2.14 -2.74 7.66
CA THR A 107 -1.81 -3.99 8.34
C THR A 107 -2.74 -5.09 7.88
N ILE A 108 -2.18 -6.21 7.44
CA ILE A 108 -2.96 -7.42 7.15
C ILE A 108 -3.36 -8.04 8.48
N LYS A 109 -4.67 -8.06 8.78
CA LYS A 109 -5.22 -8.62 10.02
C LYS A 109 -5.45 -10.12 9.92
N GLY A 110 -5.58 -10.64 8.70
CA GLY A 110 -5.86 -12.03 8.40
C GLY A 110 -7.12 -12.18 7.57
N LEU A 111 -7.58 -13.42 7.39
CA LEU A 111 -8.79 -13.71 6.63
C LEU A 111 -10.03 -13.39 7.47
N PHE A 112 -10.88 -12.49 6.96
CA PHE A 112 -12.21 -12.23 7.54
C PHE A 112 -13.24 -13.22 6.99
N PHE A 113 -13.11 -13.59 5.71
CA PHE A 113 -13.82 -14.70 5.04
C PHE A 113 -12.90 -15.39 4.02
N ALA A 114 -13.33 -16.51 3.43
CA ALA A 114 -12.53 -17.27 2.45
C ALA A 114 -12.04 -16.44 1.25
N THR A 115 -12.74 -15.34 0.93
CA THR A 115 -12.44 -14.47 -0.23
C THR A 115 -11.97 -13.08 0.18
N CYS A 116 -11.78 -12.81 1.48
CA CYS A 116 -11.52 -11.47 1.98
C CYS A 116 -10.35 -11.47 2.95
N LEU A 117 -9.25 -10.88 2.51
CA LEU A 117 -8.13 -10.55 3.38
C LEU A 117 -8.36 -9.16 3.97
N ASP A 118 -8.52 -9.09 5.29
CA ASP A 118 -8.80 -7.84 6.01
C ASP A 118 -7.54 -7.01 6.19
N ILE A 119 -7.63 -5.76 5.74
CA ILE A 119 -6.58 -4.75 5.78
C ILE A 119 -7.06 -3.60 6.66
N GLU A 120 -6.37 -3.38 7.79
CA GLU A 120 -6.57 -2.22 8.64
C GLU A 120 -5.67 -1.08 8.18
N GLU A 121 -6.28 0.02 7.72
CA GLU A 121 -5.63 1.30 7.45
C GLU A 121 -5.67 2.18 8.68
N ASN A 122 -4.56 2.86 8.96
CA ASN A 122 -4.50 3.97 9.91
C ASN A 122 -3.84 5.18 9.26
N ILE A 123 -4.46 6.35 9.44
CA ILE A 123 -3.98 7.62 8.89
C ILE A 123 -3.49 8.50 10.03
N TYR A 124 -2.26 9.00 9.91
CA TYR A 124 -1.64 9.88 10.88
C TYR A 124 -1.32 11.24 10.27
N GLU A 125 -1.79 12.30 10.91
CA GLU A 125 -1.45 13.68 10.58
C GLU A 125 -0.16 14.11 11.26
N ILE A 126 0.64 14.88 10.53
CA ILE A 126 1.96 15.34 10.97
C ILE A 126 1.86 16.79 11.41
N HIS A 127 2.00 17.02 12.71
CA HIS A 127 2.04 18.35 13.30
C HIS A 127 3.36 18.55 13.99
N GLU A 128 4.31 19.23 13.32
CA GLU A 128 5.66 19.64 13.79
C GLU A 128 6.51 18.57 14.50
N LYS A 129 6.05 18.05 15.65
CA LYS A 129 6.72 17.07 16.52
C LYS A 129 5.83 15.89 16.97
N HIS A 130 4.56 15.87 16.60
CA HIS A 130 3.60 14.83 16.98
C HIS A 130 2.96 14.20 15.74
N THR A 131 2.73 12.89 15.83
CA THR A 131 1.93 12.14 14.85
C THR A 131 0.66 11.70 15.56
N ASN A 132 -0.49 12.19 15.08
CA ASN A 132 -1.78 11.89 15.68
C ASN A 132 -2.55 10.96 14.75
N LEU A 133 -3.07 9.86 15.29
CA LEU A 133 -4.03 9.04 14.56
C LEU A 133 -5.31 9.86 14.36
N ILE A 134 -5.71 10.06 13.11
CA ILE A 134 -6.90 10.87 12.77
C ILE A 134 -8.03 10.02 12.20
N SER A 135 -7.72 8.85 11.65
CA SER A 135 -8.71 7.97 11.03
C SER A 135 -8.19 6.54 10.98
N SER A 136 -9.12 5.59 11.02
CA SER A 136 -8.89 4.18 10.80
C SER A 136 -9.99 3.62 9.91
N ALA A 137 -9.62 2.70 9.02
CA ALA A 137 -10.56 2.06 8.11
C ALA A 137 -10.19 0.60 7.89
N HIS A 138 -11.17 -0.19 7.47
CA HIS A 138 -10.95 -1.58 7.09
C HIS A 138 -11.32 -1.80 5.63
N TYR A 139 -10.49 -2.59 4.95
CA TYR A 139 -10.66 -2.95 3.56
C TYR A 139 -10.57 -4.45 3.37
N CYS A 140 -11.20 -4.91 2.30
CA CYS A 140 -11.08 -6.23 1.75
C CYS A 140 -10.15 -6.19 0.53
N VAL A 141 -9.18 -7.09 0.49
CA VAL A 141 -8.45 -7.42 -0.74
C VAL A 141 -8.63 -8.88 -1.10
N THR A 142 -8.57 -9.19 -2.39
CA THR A 142 -8.60 -10.58 -2.82
C THR A 142 -7.30 -11.24 -2.34
N PRO A 143 -7.39 -12.32 -1.56
CA PRO A 143 -6.19 -12.98 -1.08
C PRO A 143 -5.39 -13.57 -2.24
N PRO A 144 -4.05 -13.52 -2.21
CA PRO A 144 -3.24 -14.17 -3.23
C PRO A 144 -3.46 -15.70 -3.18
N ASN A 145 -3.33 -16.37 -4.32
CA ASN A 145 -3.57 -17.82 -4.47
C ASN A 145 -2.71 -18.70 -3.53
N LYS A 146 -1.65 -18.15 -2.94
CA LYS A 146 -0.78 -18.79 -1.95
C LYS A 146 -0.70 -17.90 -0.71
N LEU A 147 -1.65 -18.08 0.21
CA LEU A 147 -1.54 -17.49 1.54
C LEU A 147 -0.85 -18.47 2.47
N GLU A 148 0.45 -18.30 2.65
CA GLU A 148 1.17 -18.84 3.81
C GLU A 148 1.19 -17.73 4.88
N PHE A 149 0.18 -17.76 5.75
CA PHE A 149 0.22 -17.05 7.03
C PHE A 149 0.82 -18.02 8.05
N ASP A 150 2.10 -17.84 8.35
CA ASP A 150 2.78 -18.53 9.46
C ASP A 150 2.33 -17.97 10.81
#